data_AF-A0A383F441-F1
#
_entry.id   AF-A0A383F441-F1
#
_cell.length_a   1.000
_cell.length_b   1.000
_cell.length_c   1.000
_cell.angle_alpha   90.00
_cell.angle_beta   90.00
_cell.angle_gamma   90.00
#
_symmetry.space_group_name_H-M   'P 1'
#
loop_
_entity.id
_entity.type
_entity.pdbx_description
1 polymer ?
#
loop_
_entity_poly.entity_id
_entity_poly.type
_entity_poly.pdbx_seq_one_letter_code
_entity_poly.pdbx_strand_id
1 'polypeptide(L)'
;MSELALTKVLKVSRTPVHNAILQLIKDGLVKQDPNCRPVILGLASKDIHEIFEMRILLEGETAYLAAGRMSQKTLEKLMRLHEKTAEPKPRKKWLKGWVEYDAQF
;
A
#
# COMPACT_ATOMS: atom_id res chain seq x y z
N MET A 1 5.00 19.50 -2.48
CA MET A 1 5.45 19.46 -3.89
C MET A 1 4.27 19.89 -4.75
N SER A 2 4.44 20.74 -5.78
CA SER A 2 3.31 21.21 -6.61
C SER A 2 2.97 20.20 -7.72
N GLU A 3 1.75 20.28 -8.26
CA GLU A 3 1.32 19.47 -9.41
C GLU A 3 2.28 19.60 -10.59
N LEU A 4 2.72 20.83 -10.90
CA LEU A 4 3.71 21.12 -11.94
C LEU A 4 5.10 20.53 -11.67
N ALA A 5 5.49 20.39 -10.40
CA ALA A 5 6.73 19.70 -10.08
C ALA A 5 6.59 18.19 -10.34
N LEU A 6 5.41 17.63 -10.07
CA LEU A 6 5.14 16.20 -10.27
C LEU A 6 5.16 15.80 -11.75
N THR A 7 4.67 16.65 -12.67
CA THR A 7 4.76 16.39 -14.13
C THR A 7 6.22 16.23 -14.60
N LYS A 8 7.15 16.99 -14.01
CA LYS A 8 8.58 16.91 -14.36
C LYS A 8 9.23 15.63 -13.85
N VAL A 9 8.90 15.24 -12.61
CA VAL A 9 9.43 14.02 -11.98
C VAL A 9 8.90 12.76 -12.68
N LEU A 10 7.60 12.72 -12.93
CA LEU A 10 6.93 11.56 -13.53
C LEU A 10 6.99 11.54 -15.07
N LYS A 11 7.48 12.62 -15.70
CA LYS A 11 7.58 12.79 -17.17
C LYS A 11 6.23 12.55 -17.89
N VAL A 12 5.14 13.06 -17.31
CA VAL A 12 3.78 12.99 -17.86
C VAL A 12 3.16 14.38 -17.95
N SER A 13 2.09 14.53 -18.74
CA SER A 13 1.37 15.81 -18.88
C SER A 13 0.57 16.17 -17.63
N ARG A 14 0.04 17.40 -17.57
CA ARG A 14 -0.75 17.88 -16.41
C ARG A 14 -2.04 17.11 -16.21
N THR A 15 -2.78 16.80 -17.28
CA THR A 15 -4.08 16.10 -17.20
C THR A 15 -4.05 14.78 -16.41
N PRO A 16 -3.16 13.81 -16.67
CA PRO A 16 -3.11 12.58 -15.87
C PRO A 16 -2.67 12.82 -14.43
N VAL A 17 -1.79 13.80 -14.18
CA VAL A 17 -1.38 14.17 -12.82
C VAL A 17 -2.57 14.75 -12.05
N HIS A 18 -3.31 15.67 -12.67
CA HIS A 18 -4.50 16.28 -12.09
C HIS A 18 -5.55 15.22 -11.72
N ASN A 19 -5.86 14.32 -12.66
CA ASN A 19 -6.82 13.24 -12.45
C ASN A 19 -6.38 12.30 -11.31
N ALA A 20 -5.09 11.97 -11.23
CA ALA A 20 -4.55 11.14 -10.14
C ALA A 20 -4.69 11.84 -8.77
N ILE A 21 -4.43 13.14 -8.69
CA ILE A 21 -4.60 13.92 -7.45
C ILE A 21 -6.06 13.95 -7.03
N LEU A 22 -6.99 14.20 -7.96
CA LEU A 22 -8.42 14.19 -7.67
C LEU A 22 -8.90 12.83 -7.18
N GLN A 23 -8.41 11.74 -7.78
CA GLN A 23 -8.71 10.39 -7.34
C GLN A 23 -8.20 10.14 -5.91
N LEU A 24 -6.95 10.52 -5.61
CA LEU A 24 -6.40 10.40 -4.26
C LEU A 24 -7.15 11.25 -3.21
N ILE A 25 -7.70 12.40 -3.61
CA ILE A 25 -8.56 13.22 -2.73
C ILE A 25 -9.88 12.50 -2.46
N LYS A 26 -10.51 11.96 -3.52
CA LYS A 26 -11.74 11.19 -3.40
C LYS A 26 -11.57 9.96 -2.51
N ASP A 27 -10.41 9.30 -2.60
CA ASP A 27 -10.06 8.12 -1.80
C ASP A 27 -9.62 8.48 -0.37
N GLY A 28 -9.59 9.78 -0.01
CA GLY A 28 -9.20 10.23 1.33
C GLY A 28 -7.70 10.07 1.64
N LEU A 29 -6.86 9.89 0.62
CA LEU A 29 -5.41 9.74 0.76
C LEU A 29 -4.66 11.08 0.69
N VAL A 30 -5.29 12.08 0.07
CA VAL A 30 -4.76 13.44 -0.10
C VAL A 30 -5.83 14.46 0.29
N LYS A 31 -5.41 15.59 0.85
CA LYS A 31 -6.24 16.79 0.98
C LYS A 31 -5.58 17.98 0.30
N GLN A 32 -6.37 18.98 -0.06
CA GLN A 32 -5.82 20.28 -0.43
C GLN A 32 -5.62 21.14 0.82
N ASP A 33 -4.43 21.74 0.94
CA ASP A 33 -4.22 22.81 1.90
C ASP A 33 -4.91 24.11 1.45
N PRO A 34 -4.98 25.17 2.29
CA PRO A 34 -5.59 26.44 1.91
C PRO A 34 -4.97 27.13 0.68
N ASN A 35 -3.77 26.73 0.26
CA ASN A 35 -3.08 27.23 -0.93
C ASN A 35 -3.25 26.30 -2.15
N CYS A 36 -4.25 25.42 -2.12
CA CYS A 36 -4.54 24.41 -3.16
C CYS A 36 -3.38 23.44 -3.42
N ARG A 37 -2.48 23.23 -2.46
CA ARG A 37 -1.41 22.25 -2.57
C ARG A 37 -1.92 20.88 -2.12
N PRO A 38 -1.71 19.81 -2.91
CA PRO A 38 -1.96 18.45 -2.48
C PRO A 38 -1.03 18.08 -1.31
N VAL A 39 -1.61 17.60 -0.21
CA VAL A 39 -0.91 17.13 0.98
C VAL A 39 -1.42 15.74 1.31
N ILE A 40 -0.48 14.81 1.55
CA ILE A 40 -0.81 13.43 1.96
C ILE A 40 -1.48 13.48 3.34
N LEU A 41 -2.61 12.78 3.48
CA LEU A 41 -3.23 12.55 4.77
C LEU A 41 -2.40 11.51 5.53
N GLY A 42 -1.92 11.87 6.71
CA GLY A 42 -1.27 10.93 7.62
C GLY A 42 -2.31 10.01 8.26
N LEU A 43 -1.91 8.77 8.55
CA LEU A 43 -2.73 7.84 9.33
C LEU A 43 -2.65 8.22 10.81
N ALA A 44 -3.80 8.49 11.42
CA ALA A 44 -3.93 8.60 12.87
C ALA A 44 -3.92 7.20 13.51
N SER A 45 -3.63 7.14 14.81
CA SER A 45 -3.67 5.87 15.55
C SER A 45 -5.06 5.22 15.48
N LYS A 46 -6.14 6.02 15.46
CA LYS A 46 -7.52 5.52 15.30
C LYS A 46 -7.70 4.81 13.94
N ASP A 47 -7.23 5.42 12.85
CA ASP A 47 -7.32 4.84 11.51
C ASP A 47 -6.61 3.47 11.44
N ILE A 48 -5.47 3.34 12.12
CA ILE A 48 -4.75 2.07 12.23
C ILE A 48 -5.62 1.02 12.93
N HIS A 49 -6.26 1.36 14.04
CA HIS A 49 -7.14 0.42 14.75
C HIS A 49 -8.31 -0.02 13.89
N GLU A 50 -9.00 0.92 13.23
CA GLU A 50 -10.14 0.62 12.35
C GLU A 50 -9.74 -0.30 11.18
N ILE A 51 -8.56 -0.06 10.58
CA ILE A 51 -8.01 -0.94 9.54
C ILE A 51 -7.79 -2.35 10.10
N PHE A 52 -7.18 -2.49 11.28
CA PHE A 52 -6.92 -3.81 11.87
C PHE A 52 -8.20 -4.53 12.30
N GLU A 53 -9.22 -3.82 12.78
CA GLU A 53 -10.53 -4.40 13.07
C GLU A 53 -11.16 -5.03 11.82
N MET A 54 -11.17 -4.30 10.70
CA MET A 54 -11.65 -4.84 9.43
C MET A 54 -10.81 -6.03 8.96
N ARG A 55 -9.48 -5.95 9.06
CA ARG A 55 -8.58 -7.04 8.66
C ARG A 55 -8.81 -8.30 9.49
N ILE A 56 -8.96 -8.20 10.80
CA ILE A 56 -9.22 -9.35 11.68
C ILE A 56 -10.50 -10.07 11.27
N LEU A 57 -11.56 -9.33 10.92
CA LEU A 57 -12.83 -9.91 10.48
C LEU A 57 -12.74 -10.63 9.12
N LEU A 58 -11.89 -10.15 8.22
CA LEU A 58 -11.83 -10.61 6.82
C LEU A 58 -10.72 -11.63 6.55
N GLU A 59 -9.54 -11.44 7.14
CA GLU A 59 -8.34 -12.20 6.79
C GLU A 59 -8.41 -13.65 7.25
N GLY A 60 -9.02 -13.94 8.39
CA GLY A 60 -9.15 -15.32 8.89
C GLY A 60 -9.90 -16.22 7.91
N GLU A 61 -11.10 -15.80 7.49
CA GLU A 61 -11.92 -16.53 6.53
C GLU A 61 -11.27 -16.56 5.15
N THR A 62 -10.67 -15.44 4.72
CA THR A 62 -9.97 -15.36 3.44
C THR A 62 -8.80 -16.35 3.39
N ALA A 63 -8.02 -16.45 4.47
CA ALA A 63 -6.91 -17.38 4.58
C ALA A 63 -7.39 -18.85 4.59
N TYR A 64 -8.48 -19.14 5.32
CA TYR A 64 -9.09 -20.47 5.34
C TYR A 64 -9.54 -20.92 3.94
N LEU A 65 -10.29 -20.07 3.24
CA LEU A 65 -10.76 -20.35 1.88
C LEU A 65 -9.60 -20.45 0.88
N ALA A 66 -8.58 -19.58 1.00
CA ALA A 66 -7.41 -19.61 0.14
C ALA A 66 -6.61 -20.92 0.32
N ALA A 67 -6.44 -21.39 1.56
CA ALA A 67 -5.77 -22.66 1.86
C ALA A 67 -6.44 -23.85 1.17
N GLY A 68 -7.77 -23.88 1.14
CA GLY A 68 -8.53 -24.95 0.49
C GLY A 68 -8.60 -24.85 -1.05
N ARG A 69 -8.31 -23.68 -1.63
CA ARG A 69 -8.48 -23.41 -3.07
C ARG A 69 -7.18 -23.19 -3.83
N MET A 70 -6.04 -23.02 -3.14
CA MET A 70 -4.77 -22.70 -3.78
C MET A 70 -4.20 -23.88 -4.56
N SER A 71 -3.58 -23.60 -5.70
CA SER A 71 -2.82 -24.59 -6.45
C SER A 71 -1.45 -24.85 -5.83
N GLN A 72 -0.89 -26.02 -6.07
CA GLN A 72 0.45 -26.39 -5.62
C GLN A 72 1.52 -25.35 -6.04
N LYS A 73 1.44 -24.87 -7.28
CA LYS A 73 2.33 -23.80 -7.80
C LYS A 73 2.24 -22.51 -6.99
N THR A 74 1.04 -22.16 -6.52
CA THR A 74 0.82 -20.95 -5.70
C THR A 74 1.39 -21.15 -4.30
N LEU A 75 1.16 -22.31 -3.70
CA LEU A 75 1.74 -22.68 -2.41
C LEU A 75 3.27 -22.61 -2.44
N GLU A 76 3.91 -23.19 -3.45
CA GLU A 76 5.37 -23.12 -3.61
C GLU A 76 5.88 -21.69 -3.77
N LYS A 77 5.12 -20.83 -4.47
CA LYS A 77 5.47 -19.40 -4.59
C LYS A 77 5.39 -18.71 -3.22
N LEU A 78 4.33 -18.96 -2.45
CA LEU A 78 4.16 -18.42 -1.10
C LEU A 78 5.29 -18.86 -0.16
N MET A 79 5.66 -20.15 -0.18
CA MET A 79 6.78 -20.67 0.62
C MET A 79 8.10 -19.97 0.27
N ARG A 80 8.43 -19.84 -1.02
CA ARG A 80 9.63 -19.12 -1.47
C ARG A 80 9.63 -17.64 -1.07
N LEU A 81 8.46 -16.98 -1.08
CA LEU A 81 8.34 -15.60 -0.63
C LEU A 81 8.57 -15.50 0.89
N HIS A 82 7.97 -16.40 1.66
CA HIS A 82 8.15 -16.46 3.11
C HIS A 82 9.62 -16.65 3.51
N GLU A 83 10.32 -17.61 2.89
CA GLU A 83 11.74 -17.87 3.14
C GLU A 83 12.61 -16.61 2.93
N LYS A 84 12.38 -15.86 1.85
CA LYS A 84 13.11 -14.59 1.56
C LYS A 84 12.89 -13.49 2.60
N THR A 85 11.81 -13.58 3.37
CA THR A 85 11.45 -12.61 4.40
C THR A 85 11.79 -13.04 5.81
N ALA A 86 12.03 -14.32 6.05
CA ALA A 86 12.45 -14.87 7.33
C ALA A 86 13.88 -14.45 7.72
N GLU A 87 14.69 -13.99 6.76
CA GLU A 87 16.04 -13.48 7.03
C GLU A 87 16.00 -12.19 7.89
N PRO A 88 16.65 -12.18 9.06
CA PRO A 88 16.68 -11.00 9.92
C PRO A 88 17.44 -9.85 9.23
N LYS A 89 16.72 -8.76 8.96
CA LYS A 89 17.25 -7.55 8.31
C LYS A 89 17.38 -6.42 9.32
N PRO A 90 18.43 -5.56 9.22
CA PRO A 90 18.49 -4.32 10.01
C PRO A 90 17.22 -3.49 9.80
N ARG A 91 16.70 -2.86 10.87
CA ARG A 91 15.40 -2.15 10.88
C ARG A 91 15.15 -1.23 9.66
N LYS A 92 16.16 -0.49 9.21
CA LYS A 92 16.07 0.37 8.01
C LYS A 92 15.86 -0.40 6.70
N LYS A 93 16.46 -1.57 6.55
CA LYS A 93 16.27 -2.47 5.40
C LYS A 93 15.01 -3.31 5.54
N TRP A 94 14.60 -3.60 6.77
CA TRP A 94 13.38 -4.35 7.06
C TRP A 94 12.12 -3.64 6.56
N LEU A 95 11.94 -2.35 6.85
CA LEU A 95 10.74 -1.63 6.41
C LEU A 95 10.56 -1.65 4.88
N LYS A 96 11.64 -1.42 4.14
CA LYS A 96 11.60 -1.47 2.67
C LYS A 96 11.27 -2.88 2.15
N GLY A 97 11.91 -3.91 2.72
CA GLY A 97 11.64 -5.29 2.35
C GLY A 97 10.24 -5.77 2.75
N TRP A 98 9.69 -5.24 3.84
CA TRP A 98 8.33 -5.56 4.30
C TRP A 98 7.27 -4.96 3.37
N VAL A 99 7.43 -3.71 2.93
CA VAL A 99 6.52 -3.09 1.94
C VAL A 99 6.51 -3.86 0.61
N GLU A 100 7.68 -4.32 0.14
CA GLU A 100 7.78 -5.12 -1.08
C GLU A 100 7.14 -6.52 -0.93
N TYR A 101 7.18 -7.09 0.27
CA TYR A 101 6.55 -8.37 0.59
C TYR A 101 5.03 -8.25 0.70
N ASP A 102 4.54 -7.28 1.47
CA ASP A 102 3.11 -7.01 1.68
C ASP A 102 2.39 -6.73 0.35
N ALA A 103 3.07 -6.10 -0.62
CA ALA A 103 2.51 -5.88 -1.96
C ALA A 103 2.41 -7.16 -2.83
N GLN A 104 3.07 -8.26 -2.45
CA GLN A 104 3.11 -9.52 -3.20
C GLN A 104 2.35 -10.67 -2.53
N PHE A 105 2.04 -10.52 -1.24
CA PHE A 105 1.27 -11.45 -0.44
C PHE A 105 -0.23 -11.20 -0.64
#